data_AF-A0AAN7CY75-F1
#
_entry.id   AF-A0AAN7CY75-F1
#
_cell.length_a   1.000
_cell.length_b   1.000
_cell.length_c   1.000
_cell.angle_alpha   90.00
_cell.angle_beta   90.00
_cell.angle_gamma   90.00
#
_symmetry.space_group_name_H-M   'P 1'
#
loop_
_entity.id
_entity.type
_entity.pdbx_description
1 polymer ?
#
loop_
_entity_poly.entity_id
_entity_poly.type
_entity_poly.pdbx_seq_one_letter_code
_entity_poly.pdbx_strand_id
1 'polypeptide(L)'
;MQSCSHTAMAVIYSRLKCMRCGQEPPLGILYRCVTDTEPLIHDANRRSAPIAFDDIGRRFSEKMTLGKFGADVRRDALNVLTEMPAEQLSSYTLEQLDVLISRRENVHNVIANERQRIGHRTPLSARDKYPHDDRPWVPDGQLECRHMVCPACHRIGREKSWVSLDAVLNGDVLPHVATAYSFSFMGSRPVCDAEIVKKYQLPACSFGEKSTIVRLLRF
;
A
#
# COMPACT_ATOMS: atom_id res chain seq x y z
N MET A 1 2.34 -17.85 -15.53
CA MET A 1 1.63 -16.56 -15.34
C MET A 1 1.62 -16.24 -13.86
N GLN A 2 2.21 -15.13 -13.42
CA GLN A 2 2.14 -14.72 -12.01
C GLN A 2 0.79 -14.07 -11.74
N SER A 3 -0.10 -14.76 -11.03
CA SER A 3 -1.31 -14.17 -10.45
C SER A 3 -1.00 -13.59 -9.08
N CYS A 4 -1.40 -12.35 -8.83
CA CYS A 4 -1.28 -11.73 -7.51
C CYS A 4 -2.58 -11.94 -6.71
N SER A 5 -2.46 -12.50 -5.50
CA SER A 5 -3.58 -12.66 -4.55
C SER A 5 -3.76 -11.47 -3.62
N HIS A 6 -2.84 -10.49 -3.65
CA HIS A 6 -2.87 -9.35 -2.76
C HIS A 6 -4.16 -8.52 -2.88
N THR A 7 -4.51 -7.85 -1.79
CA THR A 7 -5.81 -7.19 -1.60
C THR A 7 -5.77 -5.70 -1.93
N ALA A 8 -4.59 -5.07 -1.98
CA ALA A 8 -4.45 -3.64 -2.22
C ALA A 8 -3.77 -3.37 -3.56
N MET A 9 -4.40 -2.52 -4.37
CA MET A 9 -3.90 -2.10 -5.67
C MET A 9 -4.03 -0.59 -5.84
N ALA A 10 -3.16 0.01 -6.64
CA ALA A 10 -3.32 1.38 -7.12
C ALA A 10 -3.77 1.36 -8.59
N VAL A 11 -4.63 2.32 -8.94
CA VAL A 11 -4.91 2.63 -10.35
C VAL A 11 -3.75 3.45 -10.90
N ILE A 12 -3.19 3.01 -12.01
CA ILE A 12 -2.19 3.76 -12.78
C ILE A 12 -2.69 3.96 -14.21
N TYR A 13 -2.27 5.06 -14.81
CA TYR A 13 -2.58 5.40 -16.20
C TYR A 13 -1.30 5.31 -17.02
N SER A 14 -1.18 4.29 -17.86
CA SER A 14 0.02 3.98 -18.62
C SER A 14 -0.31 3.18 -19.89
N ARG A 15 0.56 3.30 -20.90
CA ARG A 15 0.54 2.44 -22.10
C ARG A 15 1.32 1.13 -21.92
N LEU A 16 1.79 0.84 -20.70
CA LEU A 16 2.43 -0.43 -20.40
C LEU A 16 1.48 -1.61 -20.66
N LYS A 17 2.04 -2.73 -21.11
CA LYS A 17 1.27 -3.93 -21.43
C LYS A 17 0.82 -4.63 -20.16
N CYS A 18 -0.43 -5.12 -20.16
CA CYS A 18 -0.96 -5.96 -19.11
C CYS A 18 -0.12 -7.24 -18.96
N MET A 19 0.32 -7.57 -17.75
CA MET A 19 1.14 -8.77 -17.51
C MET A 19 0.38 -10.08 -17.74
N ARG A 20 -0.97 -10.03 -17.80
CA ARG A 20 -1.81 -11.22 -18.01
C ARG A 20 -2.12 -11.48 -19.48
N CYS A 21 -2.57 -10.47 -20.23
CA CYS A 21 -2.95 -10.64 -21.64
C CYS A 21 -1.93 -10.10 -22.64
N GLY A 22 -0.89 -9.40 -22.20
CA GLY A 22 0.12 -8.78 -23.05
C GLY A 22 -0.38 -7.59 -23.89
N GLN A 23 -1.66 -7.24 -23.78
CA GLN A 23 -2.27 -6.14 -24.52
C GLN A 23 -2.08 -4.82 -23.79
N GLU A 24 -2.06 -3.73 -24.54
CA GLU A 24 -2.21 -2.40 -23.96
C GLU A 24 -3.61 -2.26 -23.35
N PRO A 25 -3.71 -1.70 -22.14
CA PRO A 25 -4.98 -1.55 -21.45
C PRO A 25 -5.91 -0.56 -22.18
N PRO A 26 -7.21 -0.87 -22.28
CA PRO A 26 -8.20 0.12 -22.70
C PRO A 26 -8.12 1.38 -21.82
N LEU A 27 -8.11 2.56 -22.46
CA LEU A 27 -8.00 3.87 -21.81
C LEU A 27 -6.70 4.09 -21.00
N GLY A 28 -5.68 3.21 -21.15
CA GLY A 28 -4.44 3.31 -20.38
C GLY A 28 -4.54 2.80 -18.94
N ILE A 29 -5.65 2.18 -18.53
CA ILE A 29 -5.87 1.85 -17.11
C ILE A 29 -5.23 0.51 -16.72
N LEU A 30 -4.35 0.50 -15.72
CA LEU A 30 -3.85 -0.72 -15.08
C LEU A 30 -4.07 -0.66 -13.57
N TYR A 31 -4.28 -1.82 -12.98
CA TYR A 31 -4.18 -2.03 -11.55
C TYR A 31 -2.79 -2.57 -11.22
N ARG A 32 -2.06 -1.85 -10.39
CA ARG A 32 -0.74 -2.24 -9.87
C ARG A 32 -0.87 -2.68 -8.41
N CYS A 33 -0.31 -3.83 -8.06
CA CYS A 33 -0.20 -4.24 -6.65
C CYS A 33 0.65 -3.23 -5.86
N VAL A 34 0.18 -2.82 -4.67
CA VAL A 34 0.89 -1.88 -3.78
C VAL A 34 1.09 -2.42 -2.36
N THR A 35 0.73 -3.68 -2.11
CA THR A 35 0.83 -4.28 -0.77
C THR A 35 2.24 -4.22 -0.19
N ASP A 36 3.26 -4.50 -0.99
CA ASP A 36 4.65 -4.49 -0.56
C ASP A 36 5.24 -3.07 -0.47
N THR A 37 4.61 -2.10 -1.14
CA THR A 37 5.10 -0.74 -1.25
C THR A 37 5.10 -0.03 0.11
N GLU A 38 4.08 -0.26 0.92
CA GLU A 38 3.92 0.36 2.24
C GLU A 38 5.08 0.00 3.20
N PRO A 39 5.35 -1.28 3.50
CA PRO A 39 6.52 -1.67 4.30
C PRO A 39 7.87 -1.17 3.75
N LEU A 40 8.02 -1.11 2.42
CA LEU A 40 9.25 -0.62 1.78
C LEU A 40 9.46 0.88 2.02
N ILE A 41 8.40 1.69 1.93
CA ILE A 41 8.47 3.13 2.24
C ILE A 41 8.81 3.35 3.71
N HIS A 42 8.18 2.62 4.62
CA HIS A 42 8.46 2.71 6.05
C HIS A 42 9.93 2.40 6.37
N ASP A 43 10.46 1.31 5.81
CA ASP A 43 11.85 0.92 6.02
C ASP A 43 12.84 1.92 5.38
N ALA A 44 12.53 2.45 4.20
CA ALA A 44 13.32 3.49 3.56
C ALA A 44 13.34 4.78 4.40
N ASN A 45 12.18 5.21 4.91
CA ASN A 45 12.05 6.40 5.76
C ASN A 45 12.88 6.24 7.05
N ARG A 46 12.79 5.08 7.71
CA ARG A 46 13.59 4.76 8.91
C ARG A 46 15.09 4.86 8.64
N ARG A 47 15.53 4.43 7.45
CA ARG A 47 16.93 4.53 7.02
C ARG A 47 17.33 5.94 6.57
N SER A 48 16.44 6.93 6.72
CA SER A 48 16.60 8.29 6.19
C SER A 48 16.88 8.31 4.68
N ALA A 49 16.39 7.30 3.96
CA ALA A 49 16.47 7.22 2.52
C ALA A 49 15.33 8.04 1.89
N PRO A 50 15.53 8.61 0.68
CA PRO A 50 14.47 9.31 -0.03
C PRO A 50 13.27 8.38 -0.28
N ILE A 51 12.11 8.77 0.24
CA ILE A 51 10.84 8.04 0.08
C ILE A 51 9.90 8.66 -0.93
N ALA A 52 10.05 9.96 -1.17
CA ALA A 52 9.20 10.70 -2.08
C ALA A 52 9.71 10.58 -3.52
N PHE A 53 8.78 10.32 -4.44
CA PHE A 53 9.10 10.29 -5.86
C PHE A 53 9.46 11.69 -6.41
N ASP A 54 8.75 12.73 -5.98
CA ASP A 54 8.93 14.11 -6.46
C ASP A 54 8.68 15.15 -5.34
N ASP A 55 8.77 16.43 -5.68
CA ASP A 55 8.60 17.54 -4.72
C ASP A 55 7.20 17.58 -4.11
N ILE A 56 6.17 17.20 -4.87
CA ILE A 56 4.81 17.06 -4.35
C ILE A 56 4.80 15.94 -3.30
N GLY A 57 5.38 14.78 -3.62
CA GLY A 57 5.48 13.64 -2.71
C GLY A 57 6.24 14.00 -1.45
N ARG A 58 7.28 14.83 -1.55
CA ARG A 58 8.04 15.31 -0.40
C ARG A 58 7.17 16.14 0.54
N ARG A 59 6.41 17.09 0.00
CA ARG A 59 5.47 17.91 0.79
C ARG A 59 4.37 17.09 1.46
N PHE A 60 3.89 16.04 0.80
CA PHE A 60 2.86 15.16 1.37
C PHE A 60 3.43 14.10 2.30
N SER A 61 4.71 13.76 2.21
CA SER A 61 5.35 12.80 3.12
C SER A 61 5.39 13.28 4.57
N GLU A 62 5.37 14.60 4.81
CA GLU A 62 5.22 15.17 6.16
C GLU A 62 3.84 14.91 6.77
N LYS A 63 2.84 14.66 5.91
CA LYS A 63 1.44 14.44 6.29
C LYS A 63 1.05 12.96 6.29
N MET A 64 1.94 12.07 5.87
CA MET A 64 1.63 10.65 5.90
C MET A 64 1.63 10.16 7.34
N THR A 65 0.66 9.31 7.67
CA THR A 65 0.72 8.57 8.92
C THR A 65 1.76 7.50 8.76
N LEU A 66 2.90 7.71 9.41
CA LEU A 66 3.89 6.65 9.59
C LEU A 66 3.35 5.60 10.57
N GLY A 67 2.39 4.80 10.09
CA GLY A 67 2.06 3.55 10.74
C GLY A 67 1.21 3.66 11.99
N LYS A 68 0.31 4.67 12.13
CA LYS A 68 -0.71 4.66 13.20
C LYS A 68 -1.40 3.29 13.35
N PHE A 69 -1.58 2.58 12.24
CA PHE A 69 -2.15 1.22 12.18
C PHE A 69 -1.28 0.25 11.37
N GLY A 70 0.01 0.58 11.19
CA GLY A 70 0.94 -0.17 10.34
C GLY A 70 1.41 -1.47 10.96
N ALA A 71 2.04 -2.33 10.16
CA ALA A 71 2.62 -3.59 10.63
C ALA A 71 3.67 -3.39 11.74
N ASP A 72 4.37 -2.25 11.74
CA ASP A 72 5.32 -1.90 12.80
C ASP A 72 4.65 -1.70 14.17
N VAL A 73 3.49 -1.01 14.21
CA VAL A 73 2.69 -0.87 15.44
C VAL A 73 2.05 -2.20 15.82
N ARG A 74 1.64 -3.01 14.85
CA ARG A 74 1.06 -4.34 15.12
C ARG A 74 2.08 -5.43 15.43
N ARG A 75 3.36 -5.09 15.62
CA ARG A 75 4.40 -6.03 16.05
C ARG A 75 4.09 -6.65 17.41
N ASP A 76 3.54 -5.86 18.31
CA ASP A 76 3.10 -6.32 19.62
C ASP A 76 1.64 -6.77 19.52
N ALA A 77 1.36 -8.04 19.86
CA ALA A 77 0.03 -8.59 19.85
C ALA A 77 -0.93 -7.83 20.80
N LEU A 78 -0.40 -7.26 21.88
CA LEU A 78 -1.16 -6.51 22.88
C LEU A 78 -1.58 -5.12 22.41
N ASN A 79 -0.99 -4.58 21.34
CA ASN A 79 -1.37 -3.29 20.79
C ASN A 79 -2.81 -3.26 20.25
N VAL A 80 -3.47 -4.41 20.13
CA VAL A 80 -4.92 -4.46 19.89
C VAL A 80 -5.71 -3.66 20.93
N LEU A 81 -5.23 -3.60 22.18
CA LEU A 81 -5.88 -2.88 23.28
C LEU A 81 -5.73 -1.36 23.17
N THR A 82 -4.70 -0.89 22.46
CA THR A 82 -4.42 0.54 22.25
C THR A 82 -4.91 1.04 20.89
N GLU A 83 -5.08 0.13 19.92
CA GLU A 83 -5.64 0.42 18.59
C GLU A 83 -7.15 0.67 18.61
N MET A 84 -7.88 0.07 19.56
CA MET A 84 -9.34 0.18 19.64
C MET A 84 -9.76 1.36 20.53
N PRO A 85 -10.76 2.16 20.12
CA PRO A 85 -11.35 3.17 20.99
C PRO A 85 -12.02 2.49 22.20
N ALA A 86 -12.05 3.19 23.34
CA ALA A 86 -12.48 2.62 24.62
C ALA A 86 -13.92 2.06 24.56
N GLU A 87 -14.79 2.70 23.80
CA GLU A 87 -16.17 2.27 23.57
C GLU A 87 -16.21 0.91 22.87
N GLN A 88 -15.37 0.72 21.85
CA GLN A 88 -15.24 -0.56 21.16
C GLN A 88 -14.61 -1.60 22.07
N LEU A 89 -13.55 -1.27 22.80
CA LEU A 89 -12.90 -2.20 23.74
C LEU A 89 -13.89 -2.74 24.79
N SER A 90 -14.77 -1.87 25.30
CA SER A 90 -15.79 -2.22 26.32
C SER A 90 -16.86 -3.20 25.81
N SER A 91 -17.02 -3.32 24.49
CA SER A 91 -17.97 -4.26 23.89
C SER A 91 -17.47 -5.70 23.81
N TYR A 92 -16.16 -5.93 24.02
CA TYR A 92 -15.55 -7.25 23.97
C TYR A 92 -15.51 -7.92 25.35
N THR A 93 -15.73 -9.23 25.39
CA THR A 93 -15.44 -10.03 26.59
C THR A 93 -13.95 -10.34 26.70
N LEU A 94 -13.48 -10.67 27.91
CA LEU A 94 -12.07 -11.06 28.12
C LEU A 94 -11.66 -12.26 27.27
N GLU A 95 -12.55 -13.26 27.12
CA GLU A 95 -12.31 -14.42 26.25
C GLU A 95 -12.15 -14.02 24.78
N GLN A 96 -12.93 -13.06 24.29
CA GLN A 96 -12.81 -12.58 22.91
C GLN A 96 -11.50 -11.80 22.70
N LEU A 97 -11.07 -11.01 23.69
CA LEU A 97 -9.79 -10.30 23.65
C LEU A 97 -8.61 -11.29 23.63
N ASP A 98 -8.67 -12.35 24.44
CA ASP A 98 -7.65 -13.40 24.46
C ASP A 98 -7.54 -14.12 23.11
N VAL A 99 -8.68 -14.42 22.48
CA VAL A 99 -8.71 -14.99 21.12
C VAL A 99 -8.09 -14.04 20.10
N LEU A 100 -8.34 -12.73 20.19
CA LEU A 100 -7.75 -11.75 19.27
C LEU A 100 -6.23 -11.66 19.44
N ILE A 101 -5.74 -11.62 20.67
CA ILE A 101 -4.31 -11.58 20.98
C ILE A 101 -3.64 -12.86 20.48
N SER A 102 -4.18 -14.03 20.83
CA SER A 102 -3.69 -15.34 20.40
C SER A 102 -3.62 -15.47 18.87
N ARG A 103 -4.62 -14.94 18.16
CA ARG A 103 -4.61 -14.93 16.68
C ARG A 103 -3.50 -14.05 16.11
N ARG A 104 -3.23 -12.88 16.72
CA ARG A 104 -2.12 -12.01 16.30
C ARG A 104 -0.77 -12.71 16.51
N GLU A 105 -0.55 -13.31 17.67
CA GLU A 105 0.67 -14.09 17.95
C GLU A 105 0.86 -15.24 16.94
N ASN A 106 -0.21 -15.98 16.66
CA ASN A 106 -0.15 -17.04 15.66
C ASN A 106 0.25 -16.53 14.28
N VAL A 107 -0.28 -15.38 13.84
CA VAL A 107 0.13 -14.76 12.56
C VAL A 107 1.62 -14.42 12.57
N HIS A 108 2.15 -13.84 13.65
CA HIS A 108 3.59 -13.57 13.76
C HIS A 108 4.44 -14.84 13.65
N ASN A 109 4.03 -15.92 14.33
CA ASN A 109 4.72 -17.20 14.29
C ASN A 109 4.68 -17.83 12.90
N VAL A 110 3.52 -17.80 12.22
CA VAL A 110 3.37 -18.33 10.85
C VAL A 110 4.29 -17.58 9.88
N ILE A 111 4.30 -16.25 9.91
CA ILE A 111 5.14 -15.46 8.99
C ILE A 111 6.63 -15.75 9.25
N ALA A 112 7.05 -15.85 10.52
CA ALA A 112 8.42 -16.20 10.88
C ALA A 112 8.82 -17.57 10.32
N ASN A 113 7.96 -18.58 10.48
CA ASN A 113 8.18 -19.93 9.99
C ASN A 113 8.20 -20.01 8.46
N GLU A 114 7.28 -19.33 7.76
CA GLU A 114 7.25 -19.33 6.29
C GLU A 114 8.50 -18.70 5.70
N ARG A 115 9.01 -17.62 6.29
CA ARG A 115 10.28 -16.99 5.85
C ARG A 115 11.47 -17.94 5.97
N GLN A 116 11.54 -18.71 7.05
CA GLN A 116 12.56 -19.75 7.21
C GLN A 116 12.46 -20.81 6.11
N ARG A 117 11.23 -21.23 5.75
CA ARG A 117 10.99 -22.25 4.71
C ARG A 117 11.28 -21.77 3.29
N ILE A 118 10.89 -20.54 2.96
CA ILE A 118 11.02 -19.97 1.60
C ILE A 118 12.45 -19.46 1.35
N GLY A 119 13.27 -19.33 2.39
CA GLY A 119 14.65 -18.86 2.26
C GLY A 119 14.69 -17.43 1.73
N HIS A 120 13.73 -16.58 2.13
CA HIS A 120 13.76 -15.15 1.84
C HIS A 120 15.11 -14.61 2.30
N ARG A 121 15.98 -14.30 1.34
CA ARG A 121 17.28 -13.72 1.64
C ARG A 121 17.02 -12.31 2.15
N THR A 122 17.11 -12.11 3.45
CA THR A 122 17.41 -10.78 3.97
C THR A 122 18.68 -10.32 3.24
N PRO A 123 18.70 -9.12 2.64
CA PRO A 123 19.91 -8.60 2.01
C PRO A 123 21.09 -8.74 2.99
N LEU A 124 22.27 -9.14 2.52
CA LEU A 124 23.46 -9.31 3.37
C LEU A 124 23.73 -8.03 4.19
N SER A 125 23.50 -6.87 3.58
CA SER A 125 23.59 -5.56 4.24
C SER A 125 22.56 -5.35 5.37
N ALA A 126 21.42 -6.03 5.37
CA ALA A 126 20.45 -6.03 6.45
C ALA A 126 20.82 -7.06 7.55
N ARG A 127 21.37 -8.22 7.19
CA ARG A 127 21.88 -9.23 8.15
C ARG A 127 23.07 -8.73 8.96
N ASP A 128 24.03 -8.07 8.33
CA ASP A 128 25.26 -7.60 9.00
C ASP A 128 25.02 -6.31 9.81
N LYS A 129 24.03 -5.50 9.41
CA LYS A 129 23.69 -4.23 10.08
C LYS A 129 22.63 -4.41 11.16
N TYR A 130 21.77 -5.42 11.05
CA TYR A 130 20.70 -5.76 12.00
C TYR A 130 20.61 -7.28 12.17
N PRO A 131 21.51 -7.90 12.96
CA PRO A 131 21.54 -9.36 13.17
C PRO A 131 20.28 -9.94 13.82
N HIS A 132 19.36 -9.08 14.27
CA HIS A 132 18.07 -9.41 14.87
C HIS A 132 16.87 -8.83 14.09
N ASP A 133 16.95 -8.60 12.77
CA ASP A 133 15.86 -7.95 12.05
C ASP A 133 14.53 -8.71 12.19
N ASP A 134 13.68 -8.14 13.04
CA ASP A 134 12.43 -8.64 13.61
C ASP A 134 11.23 -8.10 12.83
N ARG A 135 11.43 -7.78 11.55
CA ARG A 135 10.43 -7.18 10.65
C ARG A 135 10.02 -8.15 9.56
N PRO A 136 9.28 -9.21 9.92
CA PRO A 136 8.78 -10.20 8.99
C PRO A 136 7.77 -9.67 7.95
N TRP A 137 7.42 -8.39 7.99
CA TRP A 137 6.53 -7.75 7.01
C TRP A 137 7.26 -6.91 5.96
N VAL A 138 8.53 -6.54 6.14
CA VAL A 138 9.27 -5.76 5.13
C VAL A 138 9.83 -6.74 4.09
N PRO A 139 9.37 -6.66 2.82
CA PRO A 139 9.90 -7.51 1.75
C PRO A 139 11.26 -6.99 1.26
N ASP A 140 12.01 -7.84 0.56
CA ASP A 140 13.15 -7.36 -0.24
C ASP A 140 12.59 -6.51 -1.40
N GLY A 141 13.13 -5.32 -1.63
CA GLY A 141 12.72 -4.45 -2.75
C GLY A 141 12.92 -5.09 -4.14
N GLN A 142 13.82 -6.08 -4.27
CA GLN A 142 13.95 -6.88 -5.50
C GLN A 142 12.83 -7.92 -5.66
N LEU A 143 12.21 -8.32 -4.54
CA LEU A 143 11.10 -9.26 -4.49
C LEU A 143 9.72 -8.56 -4.39
N GLU A 144 9.67 -7.23 -4.44
CA GLU A 144 8.43 -6.46 -4.45
C GLU A 144 7.48 -7.00 -5.54
N CYS A 145 6.21 -7.20 -5.17
CA CYS A 145 5.18 -7.59 -6.12
C CYS A 145 4.91 -6.46 -7.13
N ARG A 146 5.46 -6.61 -8.35
CA ARG A 146 5.27 -5.67 -9.47
C ARG A 146 4.09 -6.03 -10.38
N HIS A 147 3.12 -6.80 -9.88
CA HIS A 147 2.01 -7.26 -10.68
C HIS A 147 1.15 -6.10 -11.21
N MET A 148 0.95 -6.05 -12.54
CA MET A 148 0.18 -5.03 -13.24
C MET A 148 -0.78 -5.65 -14.25
N VAL A 149 -2.07 -5.37 -14.10
CA VAL A 149 -3.13 -6.00 -14.91
C VAL A 149 -4.21 -5.01 -15.34
N CYS A 150 -4.76 -5.20 -16.54
CA CYS A 150 -5.84 -4.36 -17.04
C CYS A 150 -7.21 -4.73 -16.42
N PRO A 151 -8.20 -3.83 -16.46
CA PRO A 151 -9.55 -4.09 -15.94
C PRO A 151 -10.24 -5.31 -16.54
N ALA A 152 -10.02 -5.61 -17.82
CA ALA A 152 -10.56 -6.80 -18.46
C ALA A 152 -10.01 -8.10 -17.86
N CYS A 153 -8.72 -8.09 -17.48
CA CYS A 153 -8.03 -9.23 -16.88
C CYS A 153 -8.24 -9.37 -15.37
N HIS A 154 -8.65 -8.29 -14.70
CA HIS A 154 -8.85 -8.25 -13.26
C HIS A 154 -9.99 -7.30 -12.89
N ARG A 155 -11.23 -7.78 -13.04
CA ARG A 155 -12.45 -6.99 -12.83
C ARG A 155 -12.56 -6.44 -11.40
N ILE A 156 -12.15 -7.23 -10.42
CA ILE A 156 -12.15 -6.84 -8.99
C ILE A 156 -11.05 -5.84 -8.62
N GLY A 157 -10.15 -5.49 -9.55
CA GLY A 157 -9.06 -4.55 -9.24
C GLY A 157 -9.56 -3.17 -8.85
N ARG A 158 -10.77 -2.79 -9.30
CA ARG A 158 -11.44 -1.56 -8.87
C ARG A 158 -11.76 -1.57 -7.37
N GLU A 159 -12.31 -2.67 -6.89
CA GLU A 159 -12.66 -2.87 -5.47
C GLU A 159 -11.42 -2.95 -4.57
N LYS A 160 -10.26 -3.26 -5.16
CA LYS A 160 -8.96 -3.30 -4.48
C LYS A 160 -8.20 -1.97 -4.55
N SER A 161 -8.71 -0.98 -5.28
CA SER A 161 -8.03 0.29 -5.54
C SER A 161 -8.79 1.51 -5.02
N TRP A 162 -9.06 1.48 -3.72
CA TRP A 162 -9.72 2.55 -2.99
C TRP A 162 -8.82 3.13 -1.89
N VAL A 163 -9.12 4.36 -1.50
CA VAL A 163 -8.49 5.08 -0.39
C VAL A 163 -9.63 5.71 0.42
N SER A 164 -9.60 5.66 1.76
CA SER A 164 -10.63 6.31 2.57
C SER A 164 -10.43 7.82 2.60
N LEU A 165 -11.46 8.58 2.21
CA LEU A 165 -11.45 10.04 2.36
C LEU A 165 -11.51 10.46 3.82
N ASP A 166 -12.31 9.78 4.62
CA ASP A 166 -12.43 10.08 6.04
C ASP A 166 -11.09 9.84 6.75
N ALA A 167 -10.35 8.79 6.37
CA ALA A 167 -9.00 8.57 6.86
C ALA A 167 -8.09 9.75 6.49
N VAL A 168 -8.07 10.15 5.21
CA VAL A 168 -7.26 11.30 4.75
C VAL A 168 -7.63 12.60 5.47
N LEU A 169 -8.92 12.88 5.67
CA LEU A 169 -9.41 14.06 6.38
C LEU A 169 -9.00 14.04 7.86
N ASN A 170 -8.99 12.86 8.48
CA ASN A 170 -8.51 12.65 9.86
C ASN A 170 -6.97 12.56 9.94
N GLY A 171 -6.26 12.90 8.86
CA GLY A 171 -4.80 12.94 8.79
C GLY A 171 -4.15 11.56 8.63
N ASP A 172 -4.91 10.52 8.29
CA ASP A 172 -4.43 9.16 8.00
C ASP A 172 -4.25 8.97 6.50
N VAL A 173 -3.14 9.49 5.98
CA VAL A 173 -2.78 9.39 4.56
C VAL A 173 -1.79 8.25 4.34
N LEU A 174 -2.20 7.26 3.54
CA LEU A 174 -1.38 6.10 3.20
C LEU A 174 -0.03 6.52 2.60
N PRO A 175 1.11 6.01 3.10
CA PRO A 175 2.43 6.37 2.62
C PRO A 175 2.63 6.22 1.11
N HIS A 176 2.13 5.17 0.46
CA HIS A 176 2.25 5.01 -1.00
C HIS A 176 1.51 6.10 -1.80
N VAL A 177 0.42 6.62 -1.24
CA VAL A 177 -0.37 7.72 -1.81
C VAL A 177 0.34 9.05 -1.56
N ALA A 178 0.79 9.30 -0.34
CA ALA A 178 1.44 10.54 0.05
C ALA A 178 2.76 10.75 -0.70
N THR A 179 3.62 9.74 -0.71
CA THR A 179 4.96 9.81 -1.31
C THR A 179 4.97 9.71 -2.82
N ALA A 180 3.86 9.26 -3.42
CA ALA A 180 3.80 8.86 -4.82
C ALA A 180 4.86 7.80 -5.20
N TYR A 181 5.34 7.00 -4.24
CA TYR A 181 6.38 6.01 -4.44
C TYR A 181 6.04 5.04 -5.57
N SER A 182 4.77 4.66 -5.70
CA SER A 182 4.29 3.79 -6.77
C SER A 182 4.46 4.40 -8.16
N PHE A 183 4.82 5.68 -8.34
CA PHE A 183 5.11 6.26 -9.66
C PHE A 183 6.60 6.32 -9.99
N SER A 184 7.49 5.97 -9.05
CA SER A 184 8.94 5.92 -9.26
C SER A 184 9.32 5.08 -10.48
N PHE A 185 8.65 3.95 -10.70
CA PHE A 185 8.90 3.08 -11.84
C PHE A 185 8.47 3.68 -13.19
N MET A 186 7.54 4.65 -13.19
CA MET A 186 7.08 5.32 -14.40
C MET A 186 7.96 6.52 -14.78
N GLY A 187 8.74 7.05 -13.83
CA GLY A 187 9.54 8.25 -14.03
C GLY A 187 8.72 9.54 -14.14
N SER A 188 7.39 9.46 -14.07
CA SER A 188 6.48 10.61 -14.09
C SER A 188 5.19 10.30 -13.32
N ARG A 189 4.55 11.31 -12.72
CA ARG A 189 3.18 11.17 -12.20
C ARG A 189 2.23 10.90 -13.36
N PRO A 190 1.27 9.96 -13.23
CA PRO A 190 0.21 9.81 -14.21
C PRO A 190 -0.65 11.07 -14.20
N VAL A 191 -0.48 11.92 -15.23
CA VAL A 191 -1.36 13.05 -15.48
C VAL A 191 -2.52 12.54 -16.32
N CYS A 192 -3.71 12.46 -15.73
CA CYS A 192 -4.91 12.24 -16.50
C CYS A 192 -5.38 13.57 -17.09
N ASP A 193 -5.63 13.58 -18.40
CA ASP A 193 -6.35 14.68 -19.04
C ASP A 193 -7.73 14.81 -18.39
N ALA A 194 -8.00 15.99 -17.82
CA ALA A 194 -9.25 16.30 -17.13
C ALA A 194 -10.48 16.04 -18.01
N GLU A 195 -10.38 16.32 -19.31
CA GLU A 195 -11.47 16.13 -20.27
C GLU A 195 -11.71 14.66 -20.56
N ILE A 196 -10.67 13.81 -20.53
CA ILE A 196 -10.83 12.35 -20.64
C ILE A 196 -11.54 11.79 -19.40
N VAL A 197 -11.15 12.24 -18.20
CA VAL A 197 -11.81 11.81 -16.96
C VAL A 197 -13.30 12.20 -16.99
N LYS A 198 -13.60 13.43 -17.40
CA LYS A 198 -14.95 13.97 -17.53
C LYS A 198 -15.78 13.25 -18.60
N LYS A 199 -15.22 13.03 -19.79
CA LYS A 199 -15.89 12.42 -20.95
C LYS A 199 -16.29 10.97 -20.73
N TYR A 200 -15.41 10.18 -20.11
CA TYR A 200 -15.66 8.76 -19.87
C TYR A 200 -16.36 8.49 -18.54
N GLN A 201 -16.78 9.55 -17.82
CA GLN A 201 -17.34 9.46 -16.46
C GLN A 201 -16.47 8.57 -15.56
N LEU A 202 -15.17 8.53 -15.85
CA LEU A 202 -14.18 8.02 -14.93
C LEU A 202 -14.27 8.94 -13.71
N PRO A 203 -14.19 8.41 -12.48
CA PRO A 203 -14.50 9.20 -11.30
C PRO A 203 -13.60 10.45 -11.21
N ALA A 204 -14.15 11.61 -11.57
CA ALA A 204 -13.48 12.91 -11.48
C ALA A 204 -13.72 13.54 -10.11
N CYS A 205 -12.69 14.16 -9.54
CA CYS A 205 -12.86 15.19 -8.51
C CYS A 205 -13.05 16.54 -9.22
N SER A 206 -14.23 17.15 -9.10
CA SER A 206 -14.38 18.58 -9.35
C SER A 206 -13.97 19.32 -8.08
N PHE A 207 -12.78 19.91 -8.08
CA PHE A 207 -12.43 21.03 -7.20
C PHE A 207 -11.92 22.16 -8.09
N GLY A 208 -12.27 23.39 -7.70
CA GLY A 208 -12.18 24.59 -8.52
C GLY A 208 -10.85 24.83 -9.22
N GLU A 209 -10.96 25.61 -10.29
CA GLU A 209 -9.94 26.08 -11.22
C GLU A 209 -8.53 26.17 -10.63
N LYS A 210 -7.72 25.14 -10.89
CA LYS A 210 -6.34 25.15 -11.39
C LYS A 210 -5.73 23.78 -11.14
N SER A 211 -5.75 22.94 -12.18
CA SER A 211 -4.76 21.91 -12.50
C SER A 211 -4.02 21.24 -11.34
N THR A 212 -4.51 20.06 -10.92
CA THR A 212 -3.75 18.80 -10.68
C THR A 212 -4.78 17.76 -10.23
N ILE A 213 -5.19 16.86 -11.13
CA ILE A 213 -6.17 15.81 -10.85
C ILE A 213 -5.42 14.53 -10.50
N VAL A 214 -5.46 14.14 -9.22
CA VAL A 214 -5.25 12.77 -8.78
C VAL A 214 -6.46 12.40 -7.93
N ARG A 215 -7.31 11.47 -8.42
CA ARG A 215 -8.30 10.80 -7.59
C ARG A 215 -8.31 9.30 -7.89
N LEU A 216 -7.67 8.54 -7.01
CA LEU A 216 -8.16 7.21 -6.61
C LEU A 216 -9.44 7.51 -5.81
N LEU A 217 -10.65 7.06 -6.21
CA LEU A 217 -11.87 6.98 -5.35
C LEU A 217 -13.17 6.74 -6.14
N ARG A 218 -14.03 5.83 -5.66
CA ARG A 218 -15.47 6.07 -5.48
C ARG A 218 -16.10 5.01 -4.56
N PHE A 219 -16.94 5.53 -3.64
CA PHE A 219 -18.08 5.00 -2.85
C PHE A 219 -18.26 3.49 -2.69
#